data_AF-A0A3D0ZYJ5-F1
#
_entry.id   AF-A0A3D0ZYJ5-F1
#
_cell.length_a   1.000
_cell.length_b   1.000
_cell.length_c   1.000
_cell.angle_alpha   90.00
_cell.angle_beta   90.00
_cell.angle_gamma   90.00
#
_symmetry.space_group_name_H-M   'P 1'
#
loop_
_entity.id
_entity.type
_entity.pdbx_description
1 polymer ?
#
loop_
_entity_poly.entity_id
_entity_poly.type
_entity_poly.pdbx_seq_one_letter_code
_entity_poly.pdbx_strand_id
1 'polypeptide(L)'
;MATKKSKKQQDEPFLTTEELKPKPPPRLAPRGIRTFTVCRQSDETGVSGEGIIVEGVVLASGHCIIHWLYPPPRGGIAIFDSIEDFIKVHITPHPANKTILTFEDGEQQTYPLAHTSAKERDDQ
;
A
#
# COMPACT_ATOMS: atom_id res chain seq x y z
N MET A 1 45.81 -50.00 -33.71
CA MET A 1 44.80 -49.06 -34.27
C MET A 1 43.68 -48.91 -33.26
N ALA A 2 43.51 -47.71 -32.68
CA ALA A 2 42.39 -47.43 -31.78
C ALA A 2 41.83 -46.05 -32.13
N THR A 3 40.66 -46.04 -32.76
CA THR A 3 39.97 -44.85 -33.26
C THR A 3 39.30 -44.13 -32.08
N LYS A 4 39.77 -42.92 -31.73
CA LYS A 4 39.06 -42.02 -30.81
C LYS A 4 37.79 -41.51 -31.49
N LYS A 5 36.62 -41.97 -31.02
CA LYS A 5 35.32 -41.38 -31.35
C LYS A 5 35.22 -39.99 -30.71
N SER A 6 35.11 -38.97 -31.55
CA SER A 6 34.80 -37.60 -31.13
C SER A 6 33.34 -37.54 -30.66
N LYS A 7 33.12 -37.13 -29.41
CA LYS A 7 31.78 -37.02 -28.80
C LYS A 7 31.27 -35.61 -29.07
N LYS A 8 30.15 -35.51 -29.80
CA LYS A 8 29.44 -34.28 -30.18
C LYS A 8 29.25 -33.35 -28.97
N GLN A 9 29.74 -32.11 -29.09
CA GLN A 9 29.36 -31.00 -28.23
C GLN A 9 27.86 -30.74 -28.45
N GLN A 10 27.09 -30.68 -27.37
CA GLN A 10 25.66 -30.38 -27.41
C GLN A 10 25.48 -28.90 -27.76
N ASP A 11 24.72 -28.63 -28.82
CA ASP A 11 24.26 -27.29 -29.18
C ASP A 11 23.19 -26.85 -28.17
N GLU A 12 23.62 -26.15 -27.12
CA GLU A 12 22.72 -25.28 -26.35
C GLU A 12 22.27 -24.14 -27.29
N PRO A 13 20.96 -23.86 -27.41
CA PRO A 13 20.51 -22.80 -28.29
C PRO A 13 20.95 -21.46 -27.70
N PHE A 14 21.97 -20.85 -28.33
CA PHE A 14 22.29 -19.46 -28.10
C PHE A 14 21.08 -18.61 -28.51
N LEU A 15 20.66 -17.73 -27.60
CA LEU A 15 19.59 -16.78 -27.88
C LEU A 15 19.90 -15.99 -29.15
N THR A 16 18.93 -15.93 -30.04
CA THR A 16 19.04 -15.18 -31.29
C THR A 16 19.09 -13.68 -31.02
N THR A 17 19.66 -12.91 -31.95
CA THR A 17 19.70 -11.44 -31.87
C THR A 17 18.31 -10.81 -31.71
N GLU A 18 17.25 -11.47 -32.18
CA GLU A 18 15.85 -11.05 -32.00
C GLU A 18 15.35 -11.24 -30.55
N GLU A 19 15.76 -12.32 -29.89
CA GLU A 19 15.37 -12.59 -28.49
C GLU A 19 16.06 -11.68 -27.48
N LEU A 20 17.18 -11.07 -27.88
CA LEU A 20 17.90 -10.07 -27.11
C LEU A 20 17.28 -8.67 -27.20
N LYS A 21 16.30 -8.44 -28.10
CA LYS A 21 15.59 -7.16 -28.16
C LYS A 21 14.73 -6.98 -26.90
N PRO A 22 14.70 -5.78 -26.30
CA PRO A 22 13.82 -5.49 -25.19
C PRO A 22 12.36 -5.82 -25.57
N LYS A 23 11.74 -6.68 -24.79
CA LYS A 23 10.31 -6.99 -24.95
C LYS A 23 9.51 -5.78 -24.47
N PRO A 24 8.38 -5.45 -25.13
CA PRO A 24 7.48 -4.43 -24.61
C PRO A 24 7.08 -4.81 -23.19
N PRO A 25 6.94 -3.82 -22.28
CA PRO A 25 6.53 -4.09 -20.92
C PRO A 25 5.21 -4.90 -20.93
N PRO A 26 5.06 -5.88 -20.03
CA PRO A 26 3.85 -6.68 -19.97
C PRO A 26 2.62 -5.78 -19.82
N ARG A 27 1.52 -6.11 -20.51
CA ARG A 27 0.24 -5.36 -20.44
C ARG A 27 -0.50 -5.54 -19.11
N LEU A 28 0.21 -5.79 -18.02
CA LEU A 28 -0.36 -6.01 -16.70
C LEU A 28 -0.36 -4.70 -15.92
N ALA A 29 -1.37 -4.50 -15.08
CA ALA A 29 -1.37 -3.42 -14.10
C ALA A 29 -0.22 -3.60 -13.08
N PRO A 30 0.22 -2.51 -12.42
CA PRO A 30 1.15 -2.60 -11.30
C PRO A 30 0.70 -3.64 -10.27
N ARG A 31 1.66 -4.37 -9.71
CA ARG A 31 1.42 -5.46 -8.74
C ARG A 31 1.89 -5.04 -7.36
N GLY A 32 1.14 -5.45 -6.35
CA GLY A 32 1.41 -5.13 -4.95
C GLY A 32 0.11 -4.75 -4.25
N ILE A 33 0.01 -5.15 -2.99
CA ILE A 33 -1.08 -4.81 -2.09
C ILE A 33 -0.40 -4.45 -0.78
N ARG A 34 -0.76 -3.31 -0.21
CA ARG A 34 -0.33 -2.91 1.13
C ARG A 34 -1.58 -2.81 2.00
N THR A 35 -1.67 -3.59 3.06
CA THR A 35 -2.80 -3.54 3.99
C THR A 35 -2.57 -2.48 5.07
N PHE A 36 -3.67 -1.95 5.62
CA PHE A 36 -3.65 -1.02 6.74
C PHE A 36 -4.88 -1.16 7.62
N THR A 37 -4.79 -0.65 8.85
CA THR A 37 -5.92 -0.48 9.76
C THR A 37 -6.04 0.97 10.20
N VAL A 38 -7.26 1.37 10.59
CA VAL A 38 -7.52 2.69 11.17
C VAL A 38 -8.06 2.52 12.57
N CYS A 39 -7.34 3.08 13.54
CA CYS A 39 -7.76 3.18 14.93
C CYS A 39 -8.25 4.59 15.24
N ARG A 40 -9.38 4.74 15.92
CA ARG A 40 -9.81 6.02 16.51
C ARG A 40 -9.66 5.96 18.02
N GLN A 41 -9.05 6.99 18.61
CA GLN A 41 -8.92 7.11 20.07
C GLN A 41 -10.11 7.84 20.70
N SER A 42 -10.96 8.46 19.87
CA SER A 42 -12.23 9.05 20.29
C SER A 42 -13.22 8.99 19.12
N ASP A 43 -14.52 9.04 19.42
CA ASP A 43 -15.58 9.19 18.41
C ASP A 43 -16.40 10.45 18.66
N GLU A 44 -16.03 11.53 17.95
CA GLU A 44 -16.69 12.83 18.01
C GLU A 44 -18.16 12.77 17.57
N THR A 45 -18.50 11.83 16.69
CA THR A 45 -19.84 11.75 16.08
C THR A 45 -20.76 10.75 16.79
N GLY A 46 -20.19 9.82 17.55
CA GLY A 46 -20.90 8.69 18.16
C GLY A 46 -21.41 7.66 17.15
N VAL A 47 -20.94 7.69 15.89
CA VAL A 47 -21.44 6.83 14.81
C VAL A 47 -20.59 5.58 14.61
N SER A 48 -19.26 5.68 14.71
CA SER A 48 -18.34 4.60 14.27
C SER A 48 -17.70 3.83 15.42
N GLY A 49 -17.73 4.40 16.63
CA GLY A 49 -17.02 3.88 17.79
C GLY A 49 -15.52 4.19 17.80
N GLU A 50 -14.87 3.68 18.83
CA GLU A 50 -13.44 3.80 19.10
C GLU A 50 -12.72 2.46 18.83
N GLY A 51 -11.39 2.49 18.81
CA GLY A 51 -10.56 1.32 18.48
C GLY A 51 -10.41 1.14 16.97
N ILE A 52 -10.13 -0.10 16.55
CA ILE A 52 -9.98 -0.43 15.12
C ILE A 52 -11.35 -0.46 14.46
N ILE A 53 -11.58 0.52 13.58
CA ILE A 53 -12.88 0.76 12.93
C ILE A 53 -12.85 0.48 11.43
N VAL A 54 -11.67 0.40 10.81
CA VAL A 54 -11.48 0.09 9.40
C VAL A 54 -10.32 -0.87 9.22
N GLU A 55 -10.50 -1.83 8.33
CA GLU A 55 -9.43 -2.54 7.63
C GLU A 55 -9.42 -2.10 6.16
N GLY A 56 -8.24 -1.96 5.55
CA GLY A 56 -8.14 -1.47 4.19
C GLY A 56 -6.90 -1.96 3.45
N VAL A 57 -6.91 -1.72 2.15
CA VAL A 57 -5.79 -2.02 1.25
C VAL A 57 -5.54 -0.86 0.30
N VAL A 58 -4.27 -0.64 -0.04
CA VAL A 58 -3.83 0.17 -1.16
C VAL A 58 -3.27 -0.77 -2.23
N LEU A 59 -3.86 -0.74 -3.42
CA LEU A 59 -3.35 -1.50 -4.56
C LEU A 59 -2.16 -0.76 -5.18
N ALA A 60 -1.25 -1.47 -5.84
CA ALA A 60 -0.14 -0.85 -6.55
C ALA A 60 -0.57 0.11 -7.69
N SER A 61 -1.83 0.08 -8.09
CA SER A 61 -2.43 1.06 -9.00
C SER A 61 -2.80 2.40 -8.33
N GLY A 62 -2.66 2.52 -7.01
CA GLY A 62 -3.01 3.70 -6.22
C GLY A 62 -4.37 3.62 -5.51
N HIS A 63 -5.30 2.82 -6.03
CA HIS A 63 -6.65 2.72 -5.47
C HIS A 63 -6.65 2.23 -4.03
N CYS A 64 -7.49 2.85 -3.20
CA CYS A 64 -7.69 2.49 -1.81
C CYS A 64 -9.06 1.82 -1.64
N ILE A 65 -9.09 0.66 -1.02
CA ILE A 65 -10.33 -0.05 -0.67
C ILE A 65 -10.38 -0.15 0.85
N ILE A 66 -11.51 0.20 1.44
CA ILE A 66 -11.73 0.08 2.88
C ILE A 66 -12.95 -0.78 3.17
N HIS A 67 -12.92 -1.43 4.33
CA HIS A 67 -14.05 -2.05 4.98
C HIS A 67 -14.18 -1.45 6.39
N TRP A 68 -15.28 -0.75 6.62
CA TRP A 68 -15.69 -0.30 7.95
C TRP A 68 -16.16 -1.50 8.76
N LEU A 69 -15.66 -1.68 9.98
CA LEU A 69 -16.04 -2.76 10.88
C LEU A 69 -17.31 -2.45 11.69
N TYR A 70 -17.82 -1.22 11.60
CA TYR A 70 -19.02 -0.75 12.26
C TYR A 70 -20.05 -0.18 11.25
N PRO A 71 -21.36 -0.39 11.44
CA PRO A 71 -21.97 -1.24 12.46
C PRO A 71 -21.83 -2.74 12.14
N PRO A 72 -21.60 -3.60 13.14
CA PRO A 72 -21.70 -5.04 12.99
C PRO A 72 -23.10 -5.46 12.52
N PRO A 73 -23.25 -6.61 11.82
CA PRO A 73 -22.21 -7.61 11.57
C PRO A 73 -21.44 -7.45 10.25
N ARG A 74 -21.82 -6.47 9.39
CA ARG A 74 -21.28 -6.38 8.02
C ARG A 74 -20.54 -5.10 7.70
N GLY A 75 -20.78 -4.01 8.44
CA GLY A 75 -20.20 -2.72 8.12
C GLY A 75 -20.43 -2.28 6.66
N GLY A 76 -19.49 -1.54 6.09
CA GLY A 76 -19.58 -1.01 4.72
C GLY A 76 -18.25 -1.03 3.98
N ILE A 77 -18.30 -1.17 2.66
CA ILE A 77 -17.11 -1.17 1.79
C ILE A 77 -17.13 0.08 0.91
N ALA A 78 -15.99 0.74 0.76
CA ALA A 78 -15.82 1.86 -0.15
C ALA A 78 -14.51 1.76 -0.93
N ILE A 79 -14.50 2.32 -2.14
CA ILE A 79 -13.34 2.39 -3.02
C ILE A 79 -13.05 3.87 -3.31
N PHE A 80 -11.80 4.26 -3.21
CA PHE A 80 -11.29 5.60 -3.48
C PHE A 80 -10.16 5.53 -4.51
N ASP A 81 -9.97 6.63 -5.24
CA ASP A 81 -8.88 6.75 -6.23
C ASP A 81 -7.50 6.72 -5.56
N SER A 82 -7.41 7.20 -4.32
CA SER A 82 -6.20 7.09 -3.49
C SER A 82 -6.50 7.01 -1.98
N ILE A 83 -5.48 6.67 -1.18
CA ILE A 83 -5.61 6.70 0.29
C ILE A 83 -5.77 8.13 0.83
N GLU A 84 -5.18 9.12 0.14
CA GLU A 84 -5.30 10.54 0.49
C GLU A 84 -6.73 11.03 0.36
N ASP A 85 -7.50 10.56 -0.63
CA ASP A 85 -8.91 10.90 -0.76
C ASP A 85 -9.74 10.32 0.41
N PHE A 86 -9.45 9.09 0.82
CA PHE A 86 -10.04 8.51 2.03
C PHE A 86 -9.71 9.36 3.27
N ILE A 87 -8.44 9.68 3.48
CA ILE A 87 -7.96 10.51 4.61
C ILE A 87 -8.65 11.87 4.62
N LYS A 88 -8.71 12.54 3.47
CA LYS A 88 -9.28 13.88 3.31
C LYS A 88 -10.77 13.94 3.66
N VAL A 89 -11.52 12.89 3.32
CA VAL A 89 -12.98 12.86 3.51
C VAL A 89 -13.38 12.27 4.86
N HIS A 90 -12.64 11.29 5.40
CA HIS A 90 -13.09 10.49 6.56
C HIS A 90 -12.21 10.61 7.80
N ILE A 91 -11.01 11.20 7.69
CA ILE A 91 -10.09 11.36 8.82
C ILE A 91 -9.91 12.83 9.16
N THR A 92 -9.41 13.64 8.22
CA THR A 92 -9.08 15.06 8.49
C THR A 92 -10.26 15.93 8.95
N PRO A 93 -11.52 15.69 8.53
CA PRO A 93 -12.65 16.47 9.05
C PRO A 93 -13.01 16.17 10.51
N HIS A 94 -12.44 15.12 11.11
CA HIS A 94 -12.71 14.69 12.48
C HIS A 94 -11.43 14.66 13.33
N PRO A 95 -10.81 15.82 13.59
CA PRO A 95 -9.54 15.89 14.31
C PRO A 95 -9.65 15.42 15.76
N ALA A 96 -10.83 15.53 16.40
CA ALA A 96 -11.02 15.08 17.77
C ALA A 96 -10.90 13.55 17.91
N ASN A 97 -11.10 12.79 16.82
CA ASN A 97 -11.02 11.34 16.82
C ASN A 97 -9.60 10.80 17.10
N LYS A 98 -8.56 11.64 16.95
CA LYS A 98 -7.16 11.27 17.19
C LYS A 98 -6.81 9.95 16.48
N THR A 99 -7.01 9.95 15.17
CA THR A 99 -6.95 8.75 14.34
C THR A 99 -5.50 8.29 14.14
N ILE A 100 -5.27 6.98 14.19
CA ILE A 100 -3.98 6.34 13.92
C ILE A 100 -4.18 5.37 12.75
N LEU A 101 -3.51 5.64 11.63
CA LEU A 101 -3.43 4.74 10.50
C LEU A 101 -2.16 3.91 10.64
N THR A 102 -2.27 2.58 10.62
CA THR A 102 -1.14 1.66 10.77
C THR A 102 -1.09 0.71 9.57
N PHE A 103 0.03 0.71 8.86
CA PHE A 103 0.29 -0.23 7.76
C PHE A 103 0.87 -1.56 8.26
N GLU A 104 0.84 -2.58 7.42
CA GLU A 104 1.32 -3.94 7.74
C GLU A 104 2.80 -4.04 8.11
N ASP A 105 3.62 -3.10 7.66
CA ASP A 105 5.04 -3.00 7.99
C ASP A 105 5.30 -2.26 9.32
N GLY A 106 4.23 -1.80 9.98
CA GLY A 106 4.30 -1.04 11.22
C GLY A 106 4.47 0.47 11.03
N GLU A 107 4.52 0.99 9.79
CA GLU A 107 4.49 2.44 9.56
C GLU A 107 3.17 3.01 10.11
N GLN A 108 3.27 4.10 10.87
CA GLN A 108 2.12 4.79 11.43
C GLN A 108 2.03 6.23 10.99
N GLN A 109 0.79 6.68 10.74
CA GLN A 109 0.44 8.07 10.50
C GLN A 109 -0.65 8.48 11.51
N THR A 110 -0.42 9.57 12.22
CA THR A 110 -1.32 10.05 13.28
C THR A 110 -2.01 11.34 12.85
N TYR A 111 -3.29 11.45 13.18
CA TYR A 111 -4.14 12.59 12.82
C TYR A 111 -4.86 13.13 14.06
N PRO A 112 -4.86 14.45 14.29
CA PRO A 112 -4.17 15.47 13.51
C PRO A 112 -2.65 15.27 13.54
N LEU A 113 -1.98 15.60 12.43
CA LEU A 113 -0.53 15.52 12.34
C LEU A 113 0.06 16.39 13.44
N ALA A 114 1.01 15.87 14.20
CA ALA A 114 1.74 16.67 15.16
C ALA A 114 2.35 17.87 14.42
N HIS A 115 2.00 19.09 14.83
CA HIS A 115 2.70 20.27 14.34
C HIS A 115 4.16 20.16 14.80
N THR A 116 5.06 19.79 13.91
CA THR A 116 6.49 19.98 14.14
C THR A 116 6.73 21.48 14.14
N SER A 117 6.71 22.10 15.32
CA SER A 117 7.23 23.45 15.48
C SER A 117 8.72 23.40 15.17
N ALA A 118 9.11 23.81 13.97
CA ALA A 118 10.49 24.15 13.68
C ALA A 118 10.86 25.34 14.57
N LYS A 119 11.46 25.04 15.74
CA LYS A 119 12.11 26.02 16.59
C LYS A 119 13.52 25.50 16.89
N GLU A 120 14.48 26.42 16.79
CA GLU A 120 15.89 26.30 17.17
C GLU A 120 16.86 25.75 16.11
N ARG A 121 17.04 26.54 15.04
CA ARG A 121 18.35 26.83 14.45
C ARG A 121 18.32 28.25 13.88
N ASP A 122 18.50 29.22 14.77
CA ASP A 122 19.18 30.49 14.52
C ASP A 122 19.05 31.28 15.81
N ASP A 123 20.10 31.20 16.62
CA ASP A 123 20.67 32.32 17.36
C ASP A 123 22.08 31.88 17.78
N GLN A 124 23.05 32.35 16.98
CA GLN A 124 24.44 32.53 17.36
C GLN A 124 24.56 33.68 18.35
#